data_AF-A0A139XGJ8-F1
#
_entry.id   AF-A0A139XGJ8-F1
#
_cell.length_a   1.000
_cell.length_b   1.000
_cell.length_c   1.000
_cell.angle_alpha   90.00
_cell.angle_beta   90.00
_cell.angle_gamma   90.00
#
_symmetry.space_group_name_H-M   'P 1'
#
loop_
_entity.id
_entity.type
_entity.pdbx_description
1 polymer ?
#
loop_
_entity_poly.entity_id
_entity_poly.type
_entity_poly.pdbx_seq_one_letter_code
_entity_poly.pdbx_strand_id
1 'polypeptide(L)'
;MPLQIEHINPRSLGGSDRFSNLTLSCEKCNQKKGNKPVEQFLKNKSEILQKIKAHQKKSLSNAAAVNSTRKAVFEMAHKFGLPVISGDGASTKMIRIKSQLPKQHWIDSACVATDQIVKLRICQPLRVTCKGHGTRQVQRMNASGFPAIASIKKNSATGKKEVKLVSKNQKYTHATAGDYVICDFRKDRKHVKAGTYRARVKTPTQKGVEVLISGHRISLDRQYVKLIHRSDGYEYSFTAIDPDLLRFNAI
;
A
#
# COMPACT_ATOMS: atom_id res chain seq x y z
N MET A 1 3.68 36.75 -0.09
CA MET A 1 2.82 37.29 -1.16
C MET A 1 2.02 36.13 -1.76
N PRO A 2 0.68 36.14 -1.70
CA PRO A 2 -0.13 35.06 -2.27
C PRO A 2 0.03 35.02 -3.79
N LEU A 3 0.10 33.81 -4.35
CA LEU A 3 0.19 33.58 -5.79
C LEU A 3 -1.18 33.15 -6.33
N GLN A 4 -1.47 33.57 -7.54
CA GLN A 4 -2.67 33.21 -8.30
C GLN A 4 -2.28 32.32 -9.48
N ILE A 5 -3.20 31.43 -9.85
CA ILE A 5 -3.11 30.69 -11.12
C ILE A 5 -3.41 31.68 -12.23
N GLU A 6 -2.50 31.75 -13.20
CA GLU A 6 -2.63 32.63 -14.36
C GLU A 6 -2.47 31.86 -15.68
N HIS A 7 -3.27 32.23 -16.66
CA HIS A 7 -3.25 31.68 -18.01
C HIS A 7 -2.21 32.39 -18.86
N ILE A 8 -1.22 31.64 -19.34
CA ILE A 8 -0.14 32.13 -20.19
C ILE A 8 -0.72 32.69 -21.50
N ASN A 9 -1.49 31.87 -22.22
CA ASN A 9 -2.45 32.32 -23.24
C ASN A 9 -3.81 32.54 -22.56
N PRO A 10 -4.36 33.75 -22.54
CA PRO A 10 -5.61 34.05 -21.83
C PRO A 10 -6.81 33.28 -22.40
N ARG A 11 -7.75 32.91 -21.53
CA ARG A 11 -8.97 32.17 -21.92
C ARG A 11 -9.83 32.89 -22.96
N SER A 12 -9.92 34.22 -22.87
CA SER A 12 -10.65 35.04 -23.84
C SER A 12 -10.06 34.98 -25.26
N LEU A 13 -8.81 34.52 -25.42
CA LEU A 13 -8.15 34.28 -26.70
C LEU A 13 -7.96 32.78 -26.98
N GLY A 14 -8.83 31.93 -26.43
CA GLY A 14 -8.80 30.48 -26.66
C GLY A 14 -7.77 29.71 -25.83
N GLY A 15 -7.19 30.32 -24.80
CA GLY A 15 -6.29 29.64 -23.87
C GLY A 15 -6.96 28.49 -23.12
N SER A 16 -6.33 27.32 -23.08
CA SER A 16 -6.84 26.14 -22.38
C SER A 16 -6.56 26.17 -20.88
N ASP A 17 -7.32 25.40 -20.09
CA ASP A 17 -7.01 25.11 -18.66
C ASP A 17 -5.99 23.98 -18.46
N ARG A 18 -5.25 23.59 -19.53
CA ARG A 18 -4.18 22.60 -19.41
C ARG A 18 -3.02 23.16 -18.60
N PHE A 19 -2.36 22.30 -17.84
CA PHE A 19 -1.19 22.68 -17.02
C PHE A 19 -0.10 23.40 -17.82
N SER A 20 0.13 23.04 -19.09
CA SER A 20 1.09 23.71 -19.98
C SER A 20 0.74 25.17 -20.31
N ASN A 21 -0.50 25.61 -20.05
CA ASN A 21 -0.95 26.98 -20.23
C ASN A 21 -1.13 27.72 -18.89
N LEU A 22 -0.83 27.09 -17.76
CA LEU A 22 -0.98 27.68 -16.44
C LEU A 22 0.40 28.04 -15.87
N THR A 23 0.48 29.16 -15.19
CA THR A 23 1.65 29.58 -14.41
C THR A 23 1.20 30.23 -13.11
N LEU A 24 2.15 30.56 -12.25
CA LEU A 24 1.89 31.34 -11.04
C LEU A 24 2.25 32.80 -11.26
N SER A 25 1.39 33.70 -10.82
CA SER A 25 1.66 35.14 -10.81
C SER A 25 1.21 35.77 -9.50
N CYS A 26 1.78 36.91 -9.13
CA CYS A 26 1.18 37.72 -8.07
C CYS A 26 -0.03 38.48 -8.61
N GLU A 27 -0.94 38.88 -7.73
CA GLU A 27 -2.15 39.61 -8.09
C GLU A 27 -1.87 40.84 -8.98
N LYS A 28 -0.89 41.67 -8.60
CA LYS A 28 -0.52 42.88 -9.38
C LYS A 28 -0.05 42.55 -10.79
N CYS A 29 0.71 41.46 -10.97
CA CYS A 29 1.17 41.04 -12.29
C CYS A 29 0.03 40.43 -13.11
N ASN A 30 -0.83 39.63 -12.47
CA ASN A 30 -1.99 39.02 -13.12
C ASN A 30 -2.92 40.09 -13.70
N GLN A 31 -3.30 41.06 -12.87
CA GLN A 31 -4.16 42.18 -13.27
C GLN A 31 -3.51 43.04 -14.36
N LYS A 32 -2.20 43.34 -14.25
CA LYS A 32 -1.48 44.12 -15.27
C LYS A 32 -1.36 43.43 -16.62
N LYS A 33 -1.20 42.10 -16.63
CA LYS A 33 -1.21 41.31 -17.86
C LYS A 33 -2.62 41.32 -18.47
N GLY A 34 -3.65 41.07 -17.64
CA GLY A 34 -5.03 40.97 -18.09
C GLY A 34 -5.17 39.95 -19.22
N ASN A 35 -5.86 40.33 -20.31
CA ASN A 35 -6.05 39.50 -21.49
C ASN A 35 -4.91 39.60 -22.52
N LYS A 36 -3.75 40.17 -22.17
CA LYS A 36 -2.62 40.25 -23.10
C LYS A 36 -1.92 38.89 -23.21
N PRO A 37 -1.48 38.48 -24.42
CA PRO A 37 -0.54 37.39 -24.59
C PRO A 37 0.73 37.61 -23.75
N VAL A 38 1.28 36.53 -23.18
CA VAL A 38 2.46 36.63 -22.29
C VAL A 38 3.66 37.28 -22.98
N GLU A 39 3.81 37.08 -24.30
CA GLU A 39 4.86 37.66 -25.13
C GLU A 39 4.76 39.18 -25.18
N GLN A 40 3.54 39.71 -25.29
CA GLN A 40 3.30 41.15 -25.32
C GLN A 40 3.54 41.76 -23.95
N PHE A 41 3.09 41.09 -22.89
CA PHE A 41 3.27 41.57 -21.52
C PHE A 41 4.74 41.57 -21.07
N LEU A 42 5.52 40.58 -21.50
CA LEU A 42 6.94 40.42 -21.14
C LEU A 42 7.90 40.83 -22.25
N LYS A 43 7.48 41.69 -23.19
CA LYS A 43 8.31 42.12 -24.33
C LYS A 43 9.71 42.59 -23.93
N ASN A 44 9.83 43.31 -22.81
CA ASN A 44 11.09 43.85 -22.30
C ASN A 44 11.73 42.98 -21.21
N LYS A 45 11.23 41.76 -20.99
CA LYS A 45 11.66 40.81 -19.95
C LYS A 45 11.87 39.42 -20.56
N SER A 46 12.75 39.35 -21.54
CA SER A 46 13.02 38.15 -22.36
C SER A 46 13.40 36.92 -21.51
N GLU A 47 14.21 37.07 -20.48
CA GLU A 47 14.61 35.98 -19.59
C GLU A 47 13.41 35.32 -18.88
N ILE A 48 12.45 36.12 -18.40
CA ILE A 48 11.26 35.62 -17.72
C ILE A 48 10.36 34.89 -18.72
N LEU A 49 10.19 35.48 -19.91
CA LEU A 49 9.41 34.88 -20.99
C LEU A 49 9.98 33.51 -21.40
N GLN A 50 11.30 33.41 -21.53
CA GLN A 50 11.98 32.15 -21.84
C GLN A 50 11.75 31.09 -20.76
N LYS A 51 11.83 31.45 -19.48
CA LYS A 51 11.55 30.53 -18.37
C LYS A 51 10.11 30.01 -18.41
N ILE A 52 9.13 30.88 -18.65
CA ILE A 52 7.72 30.50 -18.77
C ILE A 52 7.53 29.55 -19.96
N LYS A 53 8.07 29.89 -21.14
CA LYS A 53 7.97 29.05 -22.35
C LYS A 53 8.65 27.70 -22.20
N ALA A 54 9.79 27.64 -21.51
CA ALA A 54 10.46 26.38 -21.20
C ALA A 54 9.58 25.46 -20.33
N HIS A 55 8.84 26.03 -19.37
CA HIS A 55 7.88 25.27 -18.56
C HIS A 55 6.74 24.69 -19.41
N GLN A 56 6.20 25.43 -20.39
CA GLN A 56 5.13 24.95 -21.28
C GLN A 56 5.55 23.71 -22.09
N LYS A 57 6.83 23.63 -22.46
CA LYS A 57 7.39 22.51 -23.25
C LYS A 57 7.72 21.28 -22.39
N LYS A 58 7.63 21.38 -21.07
CA LYS A 58 7.99 20.28 -20.18
C LYS A 58 6.98 19.14 -20.35
N SER A 59 7.47 17.96 -20.73
CA SER A 59 6.62 16.80 -20.88
C SER A 59 6.06 16.33 -19.53
N LEU A 60 4.81 15.89 -19.54
CA LEU A 60 4.16 15.24 -18.40
C LEU A 60 4.34 13.72 -18.50
N SER A 61 5.58 13.25 -18.72
CA SER A 61 5.89 11.84 -19.01
C SER A 61 5.38 10.89 -17.93
N ASN A 62 5.52 11.26 -16.65
CA ASN A 62 5.01 10.46 -15.53
C ASN A 62 3.49 10.32 -15.56
N ALA A 63 2.75 11.41 -15.82
CA ALA A 63 1.30 11.35 -15.95
C ALA A 63 0.88 10.53 -17.17
N ALA A 64 1.62 10.64 -18.28
CA ALA A 64 1.40 9.83 -19.47
C ALA A 64 1.60 8.33 -19.18
N ALA A 65 2.66 7.96 -18.45
CA ALA A 65 2.93 6.58 -18.05
C ALA A 65 1.83 6.00 -17.16
N VAL A 66 1.31 6.78 -16.19
CA VAL A 66 0.17 6.35 -15.36
C VAL A 66 -1.10 6.19 -16.21
N ASN A 67 -1.39 7.14 -17.09
CA ASN A 67 -2.58 7.10 -17.93
C ASN A 67 -2.54 5.96 -18.95
N SER A 68 -1.38 5.67 -19.55
CA SER A 68 -1.20 4.55 -20.49
C SER A 68 -1.34 3.21 -19.76
N THR A 69 -0.74 3.07 -18.58
CA THR A 69 -0.87 1.86 -17.74
C THR A 69 -2.33 1.64 -17.35
N ARG A 70 -3.04 2.70 -16.90
CA ARG A 70 -4.46 2.62 -16.56
C ARG A 70 -5.31 2.16 -17.75
N LYS A 71 -5.05 2.71 -18.94
CA LYS A 71 -5.75 2.32 -20.18
C LYS A 71 -5.48 0.86 -20.53
N ALA A 72 -4.22 0.42 -20.50
CA ALA A 72 -3.85 -0.96 -20.79
C ALA A 72 -4.49 -1.97 -19.81
N VAL A 73 -4.55 -1.64 -18.52
CA VAL A 73 -5.24 -2.47 -17.51
C VAL A 73 -6.74 -2.55 -17.79
N PHE A 74 -7.38 -1.43 -18.15
CA PHE A 74 -8.80 -1.40 -18.48
C PHE A 74 -9.12 -2.25 -19.74
N GLU A 75 -8.34 -2.10 -20.81
CA GLU A 75 -8.48 -2.89 -22.03
C GLU A 75 -8.21 -4.38 -21.78
N MET A 76 -7.21 -4.71 -20.98
CA MET A 76 -6.94 -6.09 -20.56
C MET A 76 -8.13 -6.68 -19.79
N ALA A 77 -8.70 -5.93 -18.84
CA ALA A 77 -9.81 -6.39 -18.03
C ALA A 77 -11.05 -6.73 -18.88
N HIS A 78 -11.32 -5.97 -19.94
CA HIS A 78 -12.41 -6.27 -20.88
C HIS A 78 -12.22 -7.57 -21.66
N LYS A 79 -10.97 -8.00 -21.92
CA LYS A 79 -10.70 -9.27 -22.62
C LYS A 79 -11.17 -10.51 -21.87
N PHE A 80 -11.43 -10.39 -20.57
CA PHE A 80 -11.99 -11.47 -19.76
C PHE A 80 -13.53 -11.62 -19.92
N GLY A 81 -14.17 -10.80 -20.75
CA GLY A 81 -15.63 -10.85 -20.95
C GLY A 81 -16.43 -10.32 -19.76
N LEU A 82 -15.78 -9.58 -18.85
CA LEU A 82 -16.42 -8.99 -17.67
C LEU A 82 -16.99 -7.59 -17.99
N PRO A 83 -18.11 -7.19 -17.36
CA PRO A 83 -18.59 -5.82 -17.43
C PRO A 83 -17.68 -4.92 -16.59
N VAL A 84 -16.66 -4.34 -17.23
CA VAL A 84 -15.70 -3.43 -16.59
C VAL A 84 -16.13 -1.99 -16.85
N ILE A 85 -16.19 -1.18 -15.79
CA ILE A 85 -16.51 0.25 -15.87
C ILE A 85 -15.39 1.02 -15.18
N SER A 86 -15.04 2.18 -15.73
CA SER A 86 -14.11 3.11 -15.11
C SER A 86 -14.85 4.36 -14.63
N GLY A 87 -14.50 4.85 -13.44
CA GLY A 87 -14.94 6.17 -12.94
C GLY A 87 -13.81 7.20 -13.00
N ASP A 88 -14.17 8.48 -12.92
CA ASP A 88 -13.22 9.56 -12.71
C ASP A 88 -13.10 9.91 -11.21
N GLY A 89 -12.01 10.56 -10.83
CA GLY A 89 -11.77 10.91 -9.43
C GLY A 89 -12.72 11.97 -8.89
N ALA A 90 -13.27 12.84 -9.74
CA ALA A 90 -14.17 13.90 -9.33
C ALA A 90 -15.57 13.34 -9.01
N SER A 91 -16.10 12.43 -9.84
CA SER A 91 -17.33 11.70 -9.54
C SER A 91 -17.21 10.87 -8.27
N THR A 92 -16.12 10.12 -8.11
CA THR A 92 -15.83 9.35 -6.89
C THR A 92 -15.84 10.25 -5.64
N LYS A 93 -15.16 11.41 -5.70
CA LYS A 93 -15.14 12.40 -4.61
C LYS A 93 -16.54 12.95 -4.34
N MET A 94 -17.31 13.26 -5.39
CA MET A 94 -18.64 13.83 -5.27
C MET A 94 -19.60 12.85 -4.58
N ILE A 95 -19.62 11.59 -5.01
CA ILE A 95 -20.43 10.53 -4.39
C ILE A 95 -20.03 10.33 -2.93
N ARG A 96 -18.73 10.31 -2.63
CA ARG A 96 -18.25 10.18 -1.26
C ARG A 96 -18.73 11.33 -0.36
N ILE A 97 -18.72 12.57 -0.86
CA ILE A 97 -19.22 13.76 -0.14
C ILE A 97 -20.74 13.68 0.04
N LYS A 98 -21.50 13.34 -1.01
CA LYS A 98 -22.95 13.15 -0.93
C LYS A 98 -23.32 12.04 0.06
N SER A 99 -22.51 10.98 0.09
CA SER A 99 -22.63 9.89 1.05
C SER A 99 -22.09 10.25 2.44
N GLN A 100 -21.55 11.47 2.62
CA GLN A 100 -20.89 12.01 3.81
C GLN A 100 -20.00 10.96 4.50
N LEU A 101 -19.09 10.39 3.70
CA LEU A 101 -18.07 9.45 4.13
C LEU A 101 -16.67 10.11 4.12
N PRO A 102 -15.79 9.77 5.07
CA PRO A 102 -14.44 10.32 5.13
C PRO A 102 -13.58 9.78 3.99
N LYS A 103 -12.52 10.51 3.64
CA LYS A 103 -11.60 10.05 2.61
C LYS A 103 -10.76 8.88 3.12
N GLN A 104 -10.99 7.70 2.55
CA GLN A 104 -10.20 6.50 2.76
C GLN A 104 -10.15 5.71 1.46
N HIS A 105 -9.03 5.04 1.14
CA HIS A 105 -8.88 4.34 -0.13
C HIS A 105 -9.97 3.28 -0.36
N TRP A 106 -10.32 2.49 0.66
CA TRP A 106 -11.34 1.45 0.53
C TRP A 106 -12.77 2.02 0.43
N ILE A 107 -13.03 3.20 1.02
CA ILE A 107 -14.30 3.93 0.87
C ILE A 107 -14.41 4.53 -0.53
N ASP A 108 -13.32 5.15 -1.01
CA ASP A 108 -13.25 5.70 -2.37
C ASP A 108 -13.56 4.58 -3.38
N SER A 109 -13.05 3.35 -3.18
CA SER A 109 -13.36 2.19 -4.04
C SER A 109 -14.86 1.86 -4.13
N ALA A 110 -15.61 1.96 -3.02
CA ALA A 110 -17.06 1.76 -3.02
C ALA A 110 -17.84 2.91 -3.69
N CYS A 111 -17.21 4.07 -3.87
CA CYS A 111 -17.78 5.24 -4.53
C CYS A 111 -17.38 5.35 -6.02
N VAL A 112 -16.58 4.42 -6.55
CA VAL A 112 -16.16 4.45 -7.96
C VAL A 112 -17.31 4.04 -8.86
N ALA A 113 -17.52 4.80 -9.94
CA ALA A 113 -18.43 4.47 -11.03
C ALA A 113 -19.88 4.13 -10.59
N THR A 114 -20.35 4.79 -9.52
CA THR A 114 -21.74 4.71 -9.04
C THR A 114 -22.35 6.10 -9.00
N ASP A 115 -23.66 6.17 -9.13
CA ASP A 115 -24.48 7.38 -8.95
C ASP A 115 -25.27 7.35 -7.63
N GLN A 116 -25.28 6.20 -6.94
CA GLN A 116 -26.05 5.97 -5.73
C GLN A 116 -25.30 6.40 -4.46
N ILE A 117 -26.07 6.74 -3.43
CA ILE A 117 -25.52 6.99 -2.10
C ILE A 117 -24.97 5.69 -1.51
N VAL A 118 -23.70 5.72 -1.11
CA VAL A 118 -23.00 4.58 -0.52
C VAL A 118 -23.29 4.53 0.98
N LYS A 119 -23.77 3.38 1.47
CA LYS A 119 -23.99 3.11 2.90
C LYS A 119 -23.10 1.96 3.35
N LEU A 120 -22.30 2.19 4.40
CA LEU A 120 -21.46 1.17 5.01
C LEU A 120 -22.29 0.32 5.98
N ARG A 121 -22.34 -1.00 5.73
CA ARG A 121 -23.08 -1.97 6.58
C ARG A 121 -22.17 -2.93 7.34
N ILE A 122 -20.86 -2.89 7.09
CA ILE A 122 -19.90 -3.86 7.64
C ILE A 122 -19.19 -3.22 8.83
N CYS A 123 -19.43 -3.74 10.03
CA CYS A 123 -18.78 -3.26 11.26
C CYS A 123 -17.33 -3.74 11.40
N GLN A 124 -16.96 -4.80 10.66
CA GLN A 124 -15.71 -5.51 10.85
C GLN A 124 -15.05 -5.86 9.50
N PRO A 125 -14.47 -4.90 8.77
CA PRO A 125 -13.76 -5.20 7.54
C PRO A 125 -12.49 -6.02 7.79
N LEU A 126 -12.12 -6.81 6.78
CA LEU A 126 -10.84 -7.49 6.72
C LEU A 126 -9.73 -6.48 6.36
N ARG A 127 -8.85 -6.22 7.32
CA ARG A 127 -7.63 -5.43 7.11
C ARG A 127 -6.55 -6.33 6.55
N VAL A 128 -6.05 -5.96 5.37
CA VAL A 128 -4.91 -6.60 4.72
C VAL A 128 -3.71 -5.65 4.82
N THR A 129 -2.66 -6.07 5.52
CA THR A 129 -1.44 -5.28 5.72
C THR A 129 -0.30 -5.93 4.95
N CYS A 130 0.40 -5.19 4.08
CA CYS A 130 1.60 -5.71 3.43
C CYS A 130 2.72 -5.85 4.46
N LYS A 131 3.19 -7.08 4.70
CA LYS A 131 4.33 -7.41 5.57
C LYS A 131 5.57 -7.86 4.79
N GLY A 132 5.43 -8.09 3.49
CA GLY A 132 6.45 -8.69 2.65
C GLY A 132 6.70 -10.17 2.96
N HIS A 133 7.53 -10.82 2.16
CA HIS A 133 7.82 -12.26 2.29
C HIS A 133 8.94 -12.58 3.31
N GLY A 134 9.18 -11.70 4.27
CA GLY A 134 10.30 -11.81 5.20
C GLY A 134 11.67 -11.78 4.51
N THR A 135 12.67 -12.43 5.11
CA THR A 135 14.02 -12.53 4.54
C THR A 135 14.14 -13.74 3.62
N ARG A 136 14.70 -13.52 2.41
CA ARG A 136 15.07 -14.61 1.49
C ARG A 136 16.45 -15.22 1.82
N GLN A 137 17.10 -14.75 2.88
CA GLN A 137 18.41 -15.23 3.31
C GLN A 137 18.32 -16.64 3.91
N VAL A 138 18.95 -17.62 3.26
CA VAL A 138 18.93 -19.05 3.67
C VAL A 138 19.79 -19.32 4.91
N GLN A 139 20.86 -18.54 5.09
CA GLN A 139 21.82 -18.66 6.18
C GLN A 139 22.18 -17.27 6.69
N ARG A 140 22.05 -17.05 8.00
CA ARG A 140 22.51 -15.79 8.61
C ARG A 140 24.02 -15.69 8.47
N MET A 141 24.48 -14.53 8.01
CA MET A 141 25.90 -14.22 7.87
C MET A 141 26.30 -13.12 8.86
N ASN A 142 27.59 -13.06 9.21
CA ASN A 142 28.19 -11.92 9.86
C ASN A 142 28.47 -10.78 8.84
N ALA A 143 28.97 -9.64 9.31
CA ALA A 143 29.26 -8.48 8.46
C ALA A 143 30.25 -8.75 7.32
N SER A 144 31.11 -9.76 7.48
CA SER A 144 32.10 -10.19 6.48
C SER A 144 31.58 -11.27 5.52
N GLY A 145 30.31 -11.67 5.63
CA GLY A 145 29.69 -12.65 4.72
C GLY A 145 29.84 -14.12 5.11
N PHE A 146 30.47 -14.44 6.25
CA PHE A 146 30.61 -15.82 6.75
C PHE A 146 29.40 -16.25 7.60
N PRO A 147 29.09 -17.57 7.69
CA PRO A 147 28.05 -18.06 8.58
C PRO A 147 28.15 -17.47 9.99
N ALA A 148 27.04 -16.92 10.49
CA ALA A 148 26.98 -16.37 11.83
C ALA A 148 27.24 -17.47 12.89
N ILE A 149 27.95 -17.12 13.96
CA ILE A 149 28.20 -18.03 15.08
C ILE A 149 26.97 -18.05 15.99
N ALA A 150 26.44 -19.24 16.27
CA ALA A 150 25.32 -19.44 17.21
C ALA A 150 25.80 -19.52 18.66
N SER A 151 26.92 -20.19 18.92
CA SER A 151 27.52 -20.29 20.25
C SER A 151 28.98 -20.72 20.19
N ILE A 152 29.78 -20.29 21.16
CA ILE A 152 31.15 -20.78 21.38
C ILE A 152 31.17 -21.47 22.73
N LYS A 153 31.60 -22.73 22.79
CA LYS A 153 31.75 -23.49 24.04
C LYS A 153 33.17 -24.02 24.16
N LYS A 154 33.67 -24.18 25.38
CA LYS A 154 34.93 -24.87 25.64
C LYS A 154 34.62 -26.34 25.86
N ASN A 155 35.26 -27.23 25.11
CA ASN A 155 35.13 -28.66 25.32
C ASN A 155 35.84 -29.04 26.62
N SER A 156 35.11 -29.61 27.58
CA SER A 156 35.65 -29.93 28.90
C SER A 156 36.71 -31.04 28.88
N ALA A 157 36.69 -31.92 27.87
CA ALA A 157 37.63 -33.04 27.76
C ALA A 157 38.93 -32.66 27.02
N THR A 158 38.86 -31.77 26.03
CA THR A 158 40.04 -31.41 25.19
C THR A 158 40.53 -29.98 25.42
N GLY A 159 39.80 -29.15 26.15
CA GLY A 159 40.11 -27.74 26.40
C GLY A 159 39.95 -26.82 25.18
N LYS A 160 39.66 -27.36 23.98
CA LYS A 160 39.53 -26.59 22.74
C LYS A 160 38.19 -25.84 22.65
N LYS A 161 38.17 -24.73 21.91
CA LYS A 161 36.95 -23.98 21.60
C LYS A 161 36.19 -24.69 20.47
N GLU A 162 34.94 -25.05 20.74
CA GLU A 162 33.99 -25.51 19.74
C GLU A 162 33.07 -24.36 19.34
N VAL A 163 33.07 -24.06 18.04
CA VAL A 163 32.24 -23.02 17.44
C VAL A 163 31.05 -23.69 16.75
N LYS A 164 29.84 -23.40 17.22
CA LYS A 164 28.61 -23.82 16.56
C LYS A 164 28.09 -22.69 15.70
N LEU A 165 27.92 -22.94 14.41
CA LEU A 165 27.34 -21.98 13.46
C LEU A 165 25.82 -21.98 13.55
N VAL A 166 25.19 -20.86 13.18
CA VAL A 166 23.73 -20.77 13.01
C VAL A 166 23.34 -21.73 11.89
N SER A 167 22.44 -22.66 12.22
CA SER A 167 21.92 -23.63 11.25
C SER A 167 21.23 -22.93 10.09
N LYS A 168 21.39 -23.48 8.89
CA LYS A 168 20.58 -23.09 7.73
C LYS A 168 19.10 -23.24 8.06
N ASN A 169 18.27 -22.36 7.49
CA ASN A 169 16.83 -22.52 7.60
C ASN A 169 16.43 -23.86 6.96
N GLN A 170 15.98 -24.80 7.79
CA GLN A 170 15.51 -26.10 7.32
C GLN A 170 14.18 -25.91 6.57
N LYS A 171 14.07 -26.53 5.40
CA LYS A 171 12.82 -26.58 4.65
C LYS A 171 12.04 -27.81 5.08
N TYR A 172 10.76 -27.61 5.30
CA TYR A 172 9.82 -28.66 5.62
C TYR A 172 8.71 -28.68 4.59
N THR A 173 8.18 -29.86 4.26
CA THR A 173 7.12 -30.01 3.27
C THR A 173 5.75 -29.60 3.82
N HIS A 174 5.57 -29.67 5.14
CA HIS A 174 4.28 -29.41 5.81
C HIS A 174 4.03 -27.94 6.12
N ALA A 175 5.04 -27.08 6.16
CA ALA A 175 4.88 -25.66 6.47
C ALA A 175 6.10 -24.82 6.06
N THR A 176 5.84 -23.56 5.69
CA THR A 176 6.83 -22.52 5.45
C THR A 176 6.66 -21.37 6.44
N ALA A 177 7.75 -20.68 6.78
CA ALA A 177 7.67 -19.45 7.56
C ALA A 177 6.79 -18.43 6.83
N GLY A 178 5.85 -17.85 7.57
CA GLY A 178 4.85 -16.95 7.04
C GLY A 178 3.59 -17.64 6.50
N ASP A 179 3.45 -18.96 6.50
CA ASP A 179 2.14 -19.58 6.19
C ASP A 179 1.09 -19.15 7.23
N TYR A 180 -0.14 -18.91 6.80
CA TYR A 180 -1.24 -18.59 7.71
C TYR A 180 -2.02 -19.85 8.03
N VAL A 181 -2.14 -20.13 9.33
CA VAL A 181 -2.64 -21.40 9.83
C VAL A 181 -3.71 -21.17 10.89
N ILE A 182 -4.63 -22.13 10.99
CA ILE A 182 -5.47 -22.35 12.16
C ILE A 182 -4.70 -23.26 13.11
N CYS A 183 -4.66 -22.88 14.39
CA CYS A 183 -4.05 -23.63 15.48
C CYS A 183 -5.12 -24.02 16.50
N ASP A 184 -5.27 -25.32 16.75
CA ASP A 184 -6.25 -25.84 17.69
C ASP A 184 -5.57 -26.29 19.00
N PHE A 185 -5.87 -25.59 20.08
CA PHE A 185 -5.37 -25.90 21.42
C PHE A 185 -6.44 -26.68 22.20
N ARG A 186 -6.19 -27.97 22.41
CA ARG A 186 -7.10 -28.85 23.18
C ARG A 186 -7.11 -28.60 24.69
N LYS A 187 -6.09 -27.93 25.21
CA LYS A 187 -5.93 -27.62 26.64
C LYS A 187 -5.21 -26.30 26.82
N ASP A 188 -5.43 -25.70 27.98
CA ASP A 188 -4.72 -24.50 28.42
C ASP A 188 -3.21 -24.74 28.47
N ARG A 189 -2.46 -23.70 28.08
CA ARG A 189 -1.00 -23.62 28.16
C ARG A 189 -0.64 -22.29 28.83
N LYS A 190 0.61 -22.18 29.29
CA LYS A 190 1.12 -21.01 30.04
C LYS A 190 0.74 -19.63 29.49
N HIS A 191 0.64 -19.48 28.17
CA HIS A 191 0.38 -18.20 27.50
C HIS A 191 -0.84 -18.18 26.58
N VAL A 192 -1.57 -19.30 26.45
CA VAL A 192 -2.72 -19.45 25.55
C VAL A 192 -3.72 -20.42 26.16
N LYS A 193 -4.99 -20.02 26.19
CA LYS A 193 -6.11 -20.86 26.61
C LYS A 193 -6.47 -21.88 25.53
N ALA A 194 -7.21 -22.92 25.90
CA ALA A 194 -7.81 -23.83 24.95
C ALA A 194 -8.73 -23.07 23.98
N GLY A 195 -8.72 -23.50 22.71
CA GLY A 195 -9.49 -22.86 21.65
C GLY A 195 -8.77 -22.84 20.30
N THR A 196 -9.44 -22.23 19.33
CA THR A 196 -8.98 -22.13 17.95
C THR A 196 -8.45 -20.73 17.67
N TYR A 197 -7.21 -20.65 17.18
CA TYR A 197 -6.51 -19.40 16.91
C TYR A 197 -6.05 -19.36 15.46
N ARG A 198 -5.95 -18.16 14.89
CA ARG A 198 -5.33 -17.93 13.58
C ARG A 198 -4.01 -17.22 13.78
N ALA A 199 -2.95 -17.72 13.16
CA ALA A 199 -1.62 -17.14 13.30
C ALA A 199 -0.76 -17.42 12.07
N ARG A 200 0.31 -16.62 11.92
CA ARG A 200 1.37 -16.91 10.95
C ARG A 200 2.39 -17.86 11.59
N VAL A 201 2.85 -18.84 10.80
CA VAL A 201 3.98 -19.69 11.16
C VAL A 201 5.23 -18.82 11.27
N LYS A 202 5.83 -18.78 12.45
CA LYS A 202 7.09 -18.10 12.69
C LYS A 202 8.27 -18.99 12.30
N THR A 203 8.26 -20.23 12.79
CA THR A 203 9.32 -21.21 12.56
C THR A 203 8.70 -22.56 12.25
N PRO A 204 8.84 -23.10 11.03
CA PRO A 204 8.57 -24.51 10.79
C PRO A 204 9.53 -25.40 11.61
N THR A 205 9.04 -26.51 12.14
CA THR A 205 9.84 -27.47 12.92
C THR A 205 9.60 -28.89 12.41
N GLN A 206 10.45 -29.84 12.81
CA GLN A 206 10.35 -31.22 12.37
C GLN A 206 8.99 -31.89 12.69
N LYS A 207 8.41 -31.57 13.84
CA LYS A 207 7.13 -32.15 14.28
C LYS A 207 5.92 -31.29 13.94
N GLY A 208 6.11 -30.00 13.66
CA GLY A 208 5.02 -29.09 13.29
C GLY A 208 5.52 -27.67 13.06
N VAL A 209 5.03 -26.71 13.86
CA VAL A 209 5.33 -25.29 13.68
C VAL A 209 5.41 -24.55 15.01
N GLU A 210 6.09 -23.42 15.03
CA GLU A 210 5.97 -22.39 16.05
C GLU A 210 5.18 -21.22 15.48
N VAL A 211 4.18 -20.76 16.22
CA VAL A 211 3.40 -19.57 15.90
C VAL A 211 3.59 -18.50 16.97
N LEU A 212 3.25 -17.26 16.64
CA LEU A 212 3.20 -16.17 17.60
C LEU A 212 1.73 -15.88 17.95
N ILE A 213 1.34 -16.09 19.20
CA ILE A 213 0.00 -15.76 19.71
C ILE A 213 0.17 -14.86 20.92
N SER A 214 -0.47 -13.69 20.89
CA SER A 214 -0.38 -12.67 21.96
C SER A 214 1.06 -12.33 22.35
N GLY A 215 1.98 -12.25 21.37
CA GLY A 215 3.40 -11.97 21.59
C GLY A 215 4.25 -13.14 22.07
N HIS A 216 3.65 -14.29 22.37
CA HIS A 216 4.36 -15.48 22.84
C HIS A 216 4.58 -16.49 21.72
N ARG A 217 5.77 -17.11 21.71
CA ARG A 217 6.08 -18.21 20.79
C ARG A 217 5.51 -19.50 21.35
N ILE A 218 4.73 -20.20 20.53
CA ILE A 218 4.04 -21.42 20.95
C ILE A 218 4.22 -22.47 19.88
N SER A 219 4.79 -23.61 20.28
CA SER A 219 5.03 -24.75 19.40
C SER A 219 3.80 -25.66 19.36
N LEU A 220 3.41 -26.08 18.16
CA LEU A 220 2.35 -27.05 17.92
C LEU A 220 2.85 -28.17 17.01
N ASP A 221 2.33 -29.37 17.26
CA ASP A 221 2.48 -30.49 16.35
C ASP A 221 1.63 -30.28 15.09
N ARG A 222 2.07 -30.81 13.94
CA ARG A 222 1.39 -30.69 12.65
C ARG A 222 -0.08 -31.12 12.70
N GLN A 223 -0.45 -32.07 13.55
CA GLN A 223 -1.83 -32.56 13.65
C GLN A 223 -2.81 -31.53 14.22
N TYR A 224 -2.30 -30.49 14.90
CA TYR A 224 -3.10 -29.41 15.50
C TYR A 224 -3.09 -28.13 14.65
N VAL A 225 -2.62 -28.22 13.41
CA VAL A 225 -2.34 -27.08 12.55
C VAL A 225 -2.97 -27.33 11.18
N LYS A 226 -3.83 -26.42 10.75
CA LYS A 226 -4.45 -26.47 9.42
C LYS A 226 -4.04 -25.25 8.61
N LEU A 227 -3.48 -25.48 7.42
CA LEU A 227 -3.13 -24.41 6.49
C LEU A 227 -4.41 -23.71 5.99
N ILE A 228 -4.45 -22.38 6.10
CA ILE A 228 -5.46 -21.55 5.44
C ILE A 228 -4.91 -21.12 4.07
N HIS A 229 -3.75 -20.46 4.06
CA HIS A 229 -3.10 -20.03 2.83
C HIS A 229 -1.59 -19.87 3.04
N ARG A 230 -0.85 -19.95 1.94
CA ARG A 230 0.60 -19.86 1.92
C ARG A 230 1.10 -18.45 2.21
N SER A 231 2.38 -18.33 2.55
CA SER A 231 3.08 -17.05 2.68
C SER A 231 2.98 -16.19 1.43
N ASP A 232 2.03 -15.26 1.43
CA ASP A 232 1.72 -14.31 0.35
C ASP A 232 2.25 -12.90 0.62
N GLY A 233 2.92 -12.70 1.75
CA GLY A 233 3.52 -11.43 2.13
C GLY A 233 2.53 -10.42 2.73
N TYR A 234 1.31 -10.83 3.05
CA TYR A 234 0.33 -9.97 3.72
C TYR A 234 0.07 -10.42 5.16
N GLU A 235 -0.63 -9.63 5.95
CA GLU A 235 -1.21 -10.02 7.23
C GLU A 235 -2.70 -9.68 7.18
N TYR A 236 -3.50 -10.62 7.68
CA TYR A 236 -4.96 -10.57 7.63
C TYR A 236 -5.45 -10.48 9.06
N SER A 237 -6.17 -9.40 9.35
CA SER A 237 -6.83 -9.21 10.63
C SER A 237 -8.16 -8.53 10.43
N PHE A 238 -9.10 -8.82 11.30
CA PHE A 238 -10.33 -8.05 11.36
C PHE A 238 -10.10 -6.80 12.20
N THR A 239 -10.59 -5.65 11.74
CA THR A 239 -10.60 -4.41 12.50
C THR A 239 -12.02 -3.95 12.70
N ALA A 240 -12.30 -3.27 13.80
CA ALA A 240 -13.49 -2.45 13.89
C ALA A 240 -13.31 -1.20 13.01
N ILE A 241 -14.40 -0.72 12.43
CA ILE A 241 -14.48 0.66 11.94
C ILE A 241 -15.25 1.51 12.92
N ASP A 242 -15.00 2.81 12.85
CA ASP A 242 -15.73 3.80 13.63
C ASP A 242 -17.25 3.62 13.44
N PRO A 243 -18.00 3.36 14.54
CA PRO A 243 -19.44 3.20 14.48
C PRO A 243 -20.16 4.40 13.87
N ASP A 244 -19.61 5.62 13.97
CA ASP A 244 -20.22 6.82 13.39
C ASP A 244 -20.24 6.77 11.84
N LEU A 245 -19.39 5.94 11.23
CA LEU A 245 -19.41 5.67 9.80
C LEU A 245 -20.49 4.68 9.38
N LEU A 246 -21.01 3.91 10.33
CA LEU A 246 -22.10 2.97 10.12
C LEU A 246 -23.42 3.73 10.16
N ARG A 247 -23.90 4.14 8.99
CA ARG A 247 -25.23 4.74 8.86
C ARG A 247 -26.30 3.67 9.06
N PHE A 248 -26.66 3.41 10.32
CA PHE A 248 -27.82 2.58 10.66
C PHE A 248 -29.13 3.35 10.58
N ASN A 249 -29.09 4.68 10.64
CA ASN A 249 -30.30 5.50 10.56
C ASN A 249 -30.69 5.78 9.11
N ALA A 250 -31.99 5.73 8.83
CA ALA A 250 -32.55 6.07 7.53
C ALA A 250 -32.16 7.52 7.16
N ILE A 251 -31.80 7.72 5.89
CA ILE A 251 -31.75 9.05 5.28
C ILE A 251 -33.19 9.37 4.89
#